data_AF-A0A2P2JS65-F1
#
_entry.id   AF-A0A2P2JS65-F1
#
_cell.length_a   1.000
_cell.length_b   1.000
_cell.length_c   1.000
_cell.angle_alpha   90.00
_cell.angle_beta   90.00
_cell.angle_gamma   90.00
#
_symmetry.space_group_name_H-M   'P 1'
#
loop_
_entity.id
_entity.type
_entity.pdbx_description
1 polymer ?
#
loop_
_entity_poly.entity_id
_entity_poly.type
_entity_poly.pdbx_seq_one_letter_code
_entity_poly.pdbx_strand_id
1 'polypeptide(L)'
;MAQNFKLTVLTLITKLSDRDTFAAAAAELDSIASALDNKTLPTFLSCILSTDSADKTLVRKRCLHLLSTLSLIHTNVLSPFLPKILTYLGRRLRDSDSSIRAQCISAVSSLASSVTKTPFSNAFLKPLSESVFTEHEPNAQIGSALCLAAAIDATPDPDPGRLGKALLPRLERLLKSEAYRAKSAVLVVMASVIGVGGVSGYSGMGGLVKCFVGFLSSEDWAARKAAAEALGKLAVAERDAMAEFKNGSLKVFENRRFDKVKAVREVMNQMIEAWKQVPDFSEDVSPPPRSMASSRGNGVFSLF
;
A
#
# COMPACT_ATOMS: atom_id res chain seq x y z
N MET A 1 -37.74 21.14 -2.51
CA MET A 1 -37.32 20.03 -1.61
C MET A 1 -35.79 19.87 -1.56
N ALA A 2 -35.10 19.68 -2.70
CA ALA A 2 -33.64 19.53 -2.73
C ALA A 2 -32.84 20.74 -2.18
N GLN A 3 -33.30 21.98 -2.44
CA GLN A 3 -32.64 23.19 -1.92
C GLN A 3 -32.76 23.31 -0.40
N ASN A 4 -33.87 22.85 0.20
CA ASN A 4 -34.05 22.83 1.65
C ASN A 4 -33.09 21.80 2.28
N PHE A 5 -33.04 20.58 1.73
CA PHE A 5 -32.11 19.54 2.20
C PHE A 5 -30.64 19.99 2.12
N LYS A 6 -30.23 20.59 0.99
CA LYS A 6 -28.88 21.14 0.83
C LYS A 6 -28.56 22.17 1.92
N LEU A 7 -29.50 23.09 2.20
CA LEU A 7 -29.32 24.12 3.22
C LEU A 7 -29.16 23.49 4.61
N THR A 8 -29.99 22.50 4.96
CA THR A 8 -29.87 21.75 6.22
C THR A 8 -28.47 21.14 6.40
N VAL A 9 -27.97 20.42 5.39
CA VAL A 9 -26.65 19.77 5.46
C VAL A 9 -25.54 20.82 5.61
N LEU A 10 -25.60 21.92 4.86
CA LEU A 10 -24.60 22.99 4.96
C LEU A 10 -24.63 23.67 6.33
N THR A 11 -25.81 23.91 6.91
CA THR A 11 -25.94 24.45 8.27
C THR A 11 -25.28 23.53 9.30
N LEU A 12 -25.45 22.21 9.18
CA LEU A 12 -24.79 21.25 10.06
C LEU A 12 -23.27 21.25 9.87
N ILE A 13 -22.79 21.33 8.63
CA ILE A 13 -21.34 21.44 8.35
C ILE A 13 -20.77 22.71 8.98
N THR A 14 -21.46 23.85 8.90
CA THR A 14 -21.03 25.09 9.57
C THR A 14 -20.93 24.91 11.08
N LYS A 15 -21.90 24.23 11.71
CA LYS A 15 -21.89 23.93 13.16
C LYS A 15 -20.70 23.07 13.59
N LEU A 16 -20.12 22.24 12.71
CA LEU A 16 -18.87 21.52 13.01
C LEU A 16 -17.66 22.44 13.30
N SER A 17 -17.76 23.73 12.98
CA SER A 17 -16.72 24.71 13.29
C SER A 17 -16.69 25.14 14.76
N ASP A 18 -17.75 24.86 15.51
CA ASP A 18 -17.90 25.29 16.90
C ASP A 18 -17.90 24.07 17.84
N ARG A 19 -17.11 24.14 18.91
CA ARG A 19 -16.90 23.01 19.82
C ARG A 19 -18.19 22.59 20.52
N ASP A 20 -19.03 23.54 20.90
CA ASP A 20 -20.23 23.30 21.70
C ASP A 20 -21.35 22.72 20.82
N THR A 21 -21.35 23.04 19.52
CA THR A 21 -22.31 22.47 18.56
C THR A 21 -21.78 21.27 17.77
N PHE A 22 -20.48 20.95 17.86
CA PHE A 22 -19.83 19.89 17.09
C PHE A 22 -20.50 18.53 17.28
N ALA A 23 -20.69 18.09 18.54
CA ALA A 23 -21.16 16.74 18.83
C ALA A 23 -22.58 16.50 18.29
N ALA A 24 -23.48 17.47 18.50
CA ALA A 24 -24.85 17.41 18.01
C ALA A 24 -24.89 17.42 16.47
N ALA A 25 -24.15 18.33 15.83
CA ALA A 25 -24.10 18.40 14.37
C ALA A 25 -23.48 17.14 13.74
N ALA A 26 -22.44 16.59 14.38
CA ALA A 26 -21.82 15.35 13.95
C ALA A 26 -22.80 14.17 14.01
N ALA A 27 -23.52 13.98 15.12
CA ALA A 27 -24.50 12.92 15.28
C ALA A 27 -25.65 13.02 14.27
N GLU A 28 -26.13 14.25 14.02
CA GLU A 28 -27.20 14.48 13.03
C GLU A 28 -26.72 14.19 11.60
N LEU A 29 -25.48 14.54 11.26
CA LEU A 29 -24.88 14.19 9.95
C LEU A 29 -24.73 12.67 9.75
N ASP A 30 -24.41 11.91 10.80
CA ASP A 30 -24.35 10.43 10.72
C ASP A 30 -25.73 9.81 10.51
N SER A 31 -26.73 10.35 11.22
CA SER A 31 -28.14 9.94 11.03
C SER A 31 -28.60 10.20 9.60
N ILE A 32 -28.33 11.41 9.07
CA ILE A 32 -28.61 11.74 7.67
C ILE A 32 -27.87 10.80 6.73
N ALA A 33 -26.56 10.59 6.92
CA ALA A 33 -25.75 9.72 6.08
C ALA A 33 -26.29 8.28 6.00
N SER A 34 -26.88 7.78 7.08
CA SER A 34 -27.49 6.45 7.17
C SER A 34 -28.84 6.36 6.45
N ALA A 35 -29.57 7.48 6.35
CA ALA A 35 -30.91 7.54 5.76
C ALA A 35 -30.93 8.03 4.30
N LEU A 36 -29.76 8.25 3.68
CA LEU A 36 -29.69 8.75 2.30
C LEU A 36 -30.29 7.74 1.30
N ASP A 37 -30.98 8.29 0.30
CA ASP A 37 -31.46 7.57 -0.87
C ASP A 37 -30.72 8.04 -2.14
N ASN A 38 -31.03 7.41 -3.28
CA ASN A 38 -30.42 7.75 -4.57
C ASN A 38 -30.69 9.21 -5.02
N LYS A 39 -31.70 9.90 -4.46
CA LYS A 39 -32.04 11.28 -4.82
C LYS A 39 -31.28 12.30 -3.97
N THR A 40 -31.06 11.99 -2.69
CA THR A 40 -30.44 12.88 -1.70
C THR A 40 -28.93 12.71 -1.59
N LEU A 41 -28.42 11.50 -1.84
CA LEU A 41 -26.98 11.19 -1.79
C LEU A 41 -26.10 12.13 -2.64
N PRO A 42 -26.44 12.46 -3.92
CA PRO A 42 -25.62 13.38 -4.71
C PRO A 42 -25.50 14.78 -4.08
N THR A 43 -26.57 15.25 -3.45
CA THR A 43 -26.61 16.56 -2.78
C THR A 43 -25.76 16.53 -1.52
N PHE A 44 -25.89 15.50 -0.70
CA PHE A 44 -25.09 15.31 0.51
C PHE A 44 -23.59 15.22 0.19
N LEU A 45 -23.23 14.41 -0.80
CA LEU A 45 -21.85 14.32 -1.31
C LEU A 45 -21.35 15.68 -1.80
N SER A 46 -22.16 16.43 -2.54
CA SER A 46 -21.75 17.76 -2.99
C SER A 46 -21.45 18.73 -1.84
N CYS A 47 -22.17 18.64 -0.73
CA CYS A 47 -21.93 19.48 0.45
C CYS A 47 -20.64 19.10 1.19
N ILE A 48 -20.39 17.81 1.43
CA ILE A 48 -19.16 17.40 2.14
C ILE A 48 -17.91 17.58 1.28
N LEU A 49 -18.04 17.50 -0.05
CA LEU A 49 -16.92 17.68 -0.99
C LEU A 49 -16.65 19.16 -1.33
N SER A 50 -17.49 20.10 -0.84
CA SER A 50 -17.27 21.53 -1.06
C SER A 50 -16.31 22.17 -0.05
N THR A 51 -15.94 21.47 1.02
CA THR A 51 -14.99 22.01 1.99
C THR A 51 -13.61 22.18 1.38
N ASP A 52 -12.92 23.26 1.70
CA ASP A 52 -11.59 23.60 1.19
C ASP A 52 -10.58 23.80 2.31
N SER A 53 -9.37 24.28 1.99
CA SER A 53 -8.28 24.41 2.97
C SER A 53 -8.47 25.57 3.96
N ALA A 54 -9.39 26.50 3.69
CA ALA A 54 -9.72 27.62 4.57
C ALA A 54 -10.71 27.23 5.68
N ASP A 55 -11.50 26.16 5.50
CA ASP A 55 -12.38 25.62 6.53
C ASP A 55 -11.60 25.17 7.77
N LYS A 56 -12.23 25.20 8.96
CA LYS A 56 -11.57 24.70 10.19
C LYS A 56 -11.23 23.21 10.08
N THR A 57 -10.11 22.79 10.68
CA THR A 57 -9.63 21.40 10.65
C THR A 57 -10.69 20.39 11.07
N LEU A 58 -11.47 20.67 12.12
CA LEU A 58 -12.55 19.79 12.60
C LEU A 58 -13.61 19.51 11.53
N VAL A 59 -13.96 20.53 10.73
CA VAL A 59 -14.91 20.40 9.62
C VAL A 59 -14.34 19.49 8.54
N ARG A 60 -13.12 19.80 8.07
CA ARG A 60 -12.43 19.01 7.03
C ARG A 60 -12.30 17.54 7.43
N LYS A 61 -11.85 17.29 8.67
CA LYS A 61 -11.69 15.94 9.23
C LYS A 61 -13.02 15.20 9.29
N ARG A 62 -14.08 15.86 9.71
CA ARG A 62 -15.42 15.24 9.81
C ARG A 62 -16.01 14.93 8.43
N CYS A 63 -15.87 15.82 7.46
CA CYS A 63 -16.30 15.56 6.08
C CYS A 63 -15.55 14.37 5.46
N LEU A 64 -14.25 14.21 5.75
CA LEU A 64 -13.48 13.03 5.33
C LEU A 64 -13.92 11.75 6.05
N HIS A 65 -14.23 11.82 7.35
CA HIS A 65 -14.79 10.70 8.08
C HIS A 65 -16.14 10.24 7.50
N LEU A 66 -17.03 11.19 7.17
CA LEU A 66 -18.31 10.88 6.51
C LEU A 66 -18.13 10.13 5.19
N LEU A 67 -17.07 10.38 4.40
CA LEU A 67 -16.79 9.58 3.20
C LEU A 67 -16.53 8.10 3.52
N SER A 68 -15.85 7.84 4.64
CA SER A 68 -15.62 6.46 5.12
C SER A 68 -16.94 5.82 5.53
N THR A 69 -17.75 6.53 6.33
CA THR A 69 -19.10 6.07 6.73
C THR A 69 -19.99 5.78 5.52
N LEU A 70 -20.04 6.69 4.54
CA LEU A 70 -20.81 6.50 3.32
C LEU A 70 -20.34 5.28 2.52
N SER A 71 -19.03 5.00 2.48
CA SER A 71 -18.51 3.84 1.75
C SER A 71 -19.00 2.51 2.33
N LEU A 72 -19.11 2.42 3.65
CA LEU A 72 -19.58 1.23 4.35
C LEU A 72 -21.10 1.04 4.21
N ILE A 73 -21.87 2.13 4.25
CA ILE A 73 -23.34 2.08 4.20
C ILE A 73 -23.84 1.89 2.76
N HIS A 74 -23.32 2.69 1.82
CA HIS A 74 -23.85 2.79 0.46
C HIS A 74 -23.06 1.97 -0.56
N THR A 75 -21.87 1.48 -0.20
CA THR A 75 -21.06 0.53 -0.99
C THR A 75 -21.01 0.90 -2.49
N ASN A 76 -21.53 0.02 -3.35
CA ASN A 76 -21.50 0.15 -4.80
C ASN A 76 -22.39 1.27 -5.37
N VAL A 77 -23.29 1.85 -4.57
CA VAL A 77 -24.04 3.06 -4.94
C VAL A 77 -23.07 4.25 -5.12
N LEU A 78 -21.93 4.25 -4.44
CA LEU A 78 -20.90 5.29 -4.60
C LEU A 78 -20.07 5.20 -5.88
N SER A 79 -20.14 4.08 -6.62
CA SER A 79 -19.31 3.83 -7.80
C SER A 79 -19.30 5.00 -8.82
N PRO A 80 -20.44 5.63 -9.18
CA PRO A 80 -20.45 6.77 -10.10
C PRO A 80 -19.80 8.04 -9.54
N PHE A 81 -19.72 8.19 -8.22
CA PHE A 81 -19.17 9.36 -7.53
C PHE A 81 -17.69 9.22 -7.19
N LEU A 82 -17.15 8.00 -7.31
CA LEU A 82 -15.78 7.68 -6.92
C LEU A 82 -14.73 8.59 -7.57
N PRO A 83 -14.78 8.92 -8.88
CA PRO A 83 -13.80 9.84 -9.47
C PRO A 83 -13.78 11.20 -8.77
N LYS A 84 -14.96 11.77 -8.47
CA LYS A 84 -15.09 13.06 -7.79
C LYS A 84 -14.59 12.99 -6.34
N ILE A 85 -14.86 11.89 -5.66
CA ILE A 85 -14.37 11.64 -4.29
C ILE A 85 -12.84 11.53 -4.28
N LEU A 86 -12.25 10.76 -5.20
CA LEU A 86 -10.79 10.60 -5.29
C LEU A 86 -10.08 11.91 -5.65
N THR A 87 -10.65 12.72 -6.56
CA THR A 87 -10.12 14.07 -6.84
C THR A 87 -10.17 14.97 -5.62
N TYR A 88 -11.24 14.90 -4.82
CA TYR A 88 -11.31 15.64 -3.57
C TYR A 88 -10.25 15.18 -2.57
N LEU A 89 -10.13 13.86 -2.34
CA LEU A 89 -9.12 13.29 -1.45
C LEU A 89 -7.69 13.66 -1.89
N GLY A 90 -7.39 13.58 -3.19
CA GLY A 90 -6.09 13.99 -3.73
C GLY A 90 -5.71 15.43 -3.39
N ARG A 91 -6.67 16.37 -3.46
CA ARG A 91 -6.44 17.77 -3.04
C ARG A 91 -6.17 17.92 -1.55
N ARG A 92 -6.68 17.01 -0.71
CA ARG A 92 -6.48 17.01 0.76
C ARG A 92 -5.17 16.37 1.19
N LEU A 93 -4.46 15.69 0.29
CA LEU A 93 -3.11 15.16 0.59
C LEU A 93 -2.06 16.27 0.77
N ARG A 94 -2.35 17.48 0.30
CA ARG A 94 -1.53 18.69 0.49
C ARG A 94 -1.92 19.49 1.74
N ASP A 95 -2.85 18.99 2.55
CA ASP A 95 -3.25 19.67 3.78
C ASP A 95 -2.07 19.73 4.76
N SER A 96 -1.88 20.87 5.42
CA SER A 96 -0.77 21.05 6.38
C SER A 96 -0.95 20.17 7.61
N ASP A 97 -2.19 19.87 7.99
CA ASP A 97 -2.51 19.03 9.13
C ASP A 97 -2.34 17.54 8.75
N SER A 98 -1.42 16.86 9.43
CA SER A 98 -1.12 15.45 9.17
C SER A 98 -2.30 14.52 9.49
N SER A 99 -3.19 14.91 10.41
CA SER A 99 -4.37 14.13 10.75
C SER A 99 -5.42 14.14 9.62
N ILE A 100 -5.46 15.22 8.82
CA ILE A 100 -6.28 15.28 7.61
C ILE A 100 -5.74 14.32 6.55
N ARG A 101 -4.42 14.33 6.33
CA ARG A 101 -3.77 13.40 5.39
C ARG A 101 -3.99 11.95 5.82
N ALA A 102 -3.88 11.64 7.11
CA ALA A 102 -4.16 10.32 7.65
C ALA A 102 -5.63 9.89 7.46
N GLN A 103 -6.58 10.82 7.63
CA GLN A 103 -8.00 10.54 7.40
C GLN A 103 -8.29 10.26 5.92
N CYS A 104 -7.55 10.88 4.99
CA CYS A 104 -7.67 10.57 3.55
C CYS A 104 -7.30 9.11 3.26
N ILE A 105 -6.21 8.62 3.85
CA ILE A 105 -5.77 7.22 3.71
C ILE A 105 -6.85 6.27 4.22
N SER A 106 -7.44 6.57 5.38
CA SER A 106 -8.54 5.78 5.96
C SER A 106 -9.79 5.76 5.08
N ALA A 107 -10.13 6.90 4.48
CA ALA A 107 -11.25 7.01 3.55
C ALA A 107 -11.00 6.20 2.26
N VAL A 108 -9.79 6.26 1.68
CA VAL A 108 -9.42 5.46 0.51
C VAL A 108 -9.51 3.96 0.82
N SER A 109 -9.03 3.51 1.99
CA SER A 109 -9.14 2.12 2.43
C SER A 109 -10.60 1.65 2.53
N SER A 110 -11.47 2.46 3.15
CA SER A 110 -12.90 2.15 3.31
C SER A 110 -13.62 2.10 1.94
N LEU A 111 -13.28 3.02 1.04
CA LEU A 111 -13.79 3.03 -0.33
C LEU A 111 -13.32 1.80 -1.12
N ALA A 112 -12.04 1.44 -1.05
CA ALA A 112 -11.48 0.32 -1.81
C ALA A 112 -12.04 -1.04 -1.37
N SER A 113 -12.32 -1.20 -0.07
CA SER A 113 -12.94 -2.43 0.48
C SER A 113 -14.42 -2.57 0.13
N SER A 114 -15.14 -1.46 -0.05
CA SER A 114 -16.61 -1.47 -0.14
C SER A 114 -17.18 -1.11 -1.52
N VAL A 115 -16.42 -0.41 -2.37
CA VAL A 115 -16.86 0.06 -3.69
C VAL A 115 -16.19 -0.77 -4.79
N THR A 116 -16.73 -1.97 -5.01
CA THR A 116 -16.12 -3.04 -5.84
C THR A 116 -16.79 -3.23 -7.21
N LYS A 117 -17.86 -2.48 -7.52
CA LYS A 117 -18.61 -2.59 -8.80
C LYS A 117 -17.74 -2.38 -10.04
N THR A 118 -16.79 -1.45 -9.96
CA THR A 118 -15.82 -1.19 -11.04
C THR A 118 -14.52 -1.90 -10.68
N PRO A 119 -13.88 -2.63 -11.62
CA PRO A 119 -12.62 -3.32 -11.34
C PRO A 119 -11.58 -2.42 -10.68
N PHE A 120 -10.87 -2.94 -9.68
CA PHE A 120 -9.87 -2.20 -8.89
C PHE A 120 -8.86 -1.45 -9.77
N SER A 121 -8.45 -2.07 -10.89
CA SER A 121 -7.51 -1.49 -11.84
C SER A 121 -7.95 -0.12 -12.37
N ASN A 122 -9.26 0.04 -12.59
CA ASN A 122 -9.83 1.24 -13.20
C ASN A 122 -10.32 2.21 -12.13
N ALA A 123 -10.91 1.68 -11.05
CA ALA A 123 -11.50 2.46 -9.98
C ALA A 123 -10.45 3.17 -9.10
N PHE A 124 -9.37 2.48 -8.75
CA PHE A 124 -8.39 2.95 -7.76
C PHE A 124 -6.95 2.93 -8.28
N LEU A 125 -6.50 1.81 -8.84
CA LEU A 125 -5.09 1.65 -9.22
C LEU A 125 -4.63 2.72 -10.21
N LYS A 126 -5.38 2.92 -11.30
CA LYS A 126 -5.04 3.94 -12.30
C LYS A 126 -4.94 5.35 -11.70
N PRO A 127 -5.99 5.94 -11.10
CA PRO A 127 -5.92 7.33 -10.60
C PRO A 127 -4.91 7.50 -9.45
N LEU A 128 -4.80 6.52 -8.53
CA LEU A 128 -3.87 6.63 -7.41
C LEU A 128 -2.41 6.46 -7.86
N SER A 129 -2.13 5.51 -8.77
CA SER A 129 -0.78 5.34 -9.30
C SER A 129 -0.33 6.53 -10.15
N GLU A 130 -1.22 7.11 -10.97
CA GLU A 130 -0.93 8.36 -11.69
C GLU A 130 -0.48 9.45 -10.71
N SER A 131 -1.22 9.67 -9.62
CA SER A 131 -0.83 10.63 -8.58
C SER A 131 0.53 10.33 -7.94
N VAL A 132 0.84 9.07 -7.66
CA VAL A 132 2.14 8.68 -7.08
C VAL A 132 3.30 9.08 -7.99
N PHE A 133 3.13 8.97 -9.32
CA PHE A 133 4.21 9.20 -10.27
C PHE A 133 4.33 10.65 -10.76
N THR A 134 3.30 11.48 -10.58
CA THR A 134 3.29 12.88 -11.07
C THR A 134 3.41 13.92 -9.97
N GLU A 135 3.27 13.55 -8.70
CA GLU A 135 3.29 14.51 -7.60
C GLU A 135 4.71 14.98 -7.25
N HIS A 136 4.84 16.29 -6.98
CA HIS A 136 6.10 16.94 -6.67
C HIS A 136 6.16 17.46 -5.23
N GLU A 137 5.02 17.75 -4.61
CA GLU A 137 4.99 18.23 -3.22
C GLU A 137 5.18 17.05 -2.25
N PRO A 138 6.11 17.14 -1.27
CA PRO A 138 6.47 16.01 -0.40
C PRO A 138 5.30 15.39 0.37
N ASN A 139 4.39 16.17 0.94
CA ASN A 139 3.25 15.62 1.69
C ASN A 139 2.29 14.88 0.76
N ALA A 140 2.04 15.40 -0.43
CA ALA A 140 1.23 14.74 -1.43
C ALA A 140 1.91 13.51 -2.04
N GLN A 141 3.23 13.48 -2.18
CA GLN A 141 3.98 12.26 -2.53
C GLN A 141 3.75 11.17 -1.48
N ILE A 142 3.92 11.49 -0.20
CA ILE A 142 3.67 10.55 0.91
C ILE A 142 2.21 10.10 0.89
N GLY A 143 1.27 11.05 0.85
CA GLY A 143 -0.15 10.78 0.91
C GLY A 143 -0.66 9.94 -0.25
N SER A 144 -0.19 10.20 -1.48
CA SER A 144 -0.62 9.45 -2.66
C SER A 144 -0.13 8.01 -2.61
N ALA A 145 1.13 7.79 -2.21
CA ALA A 145 1.70 6.47 -2.03
C ALA A 145 0.98 5.68 -0.92
N LEU A 146 0.72 6.30 0.23
CA LEU A 146 0.01 5.64 1.32
C LEU A 146 -1.47 5.37 1.00
N CYS A 147 -2.14 6.25 0.24
CA CYS A 147 -3.48 5.97 -0.27
C CYS A 147 -3.48 4.78 -1.25
N LEU A 148 -2.49 4.69 -2.14
CA LEU A 148 -2.35 3.53 -3.04
C LEU A 148 -2.12 2.24 -2.25
N ALA A 149 -1.20 2.25 -1.28
CA ALA A 149 -0.96 1.12 -0.39
C ALA A 149 -2.24 0.68 0.34
N ALA A 150 -2.95 1.64 0.96
CA ALA A 150 -4.18 1.36 1.68
C ALA A 150 -5.31 0.85 0.79
N ALA A 151 -5.36 1.26 -0.48
CA ALA A 151 -6.31 0.72 -1.45
C ALA A 151 -5.98 -0.73 -1.83
N ILE A 152 -4.69 -1.05 -2.00
CA ILE A 152 -4.20 -2.40 -2.33
C ILE A 152 -4.47 -3.36 -1.17
N ASP A 153 -4.17 -2.94 0.06
CA ASP A 153 -4.35 -3.78 1.24
C ASP A 153 -5.84 -4.02 1.56
N ALA A 154 -6.74 -3.12 1.17
CA ALA A 154 -8.16 -3.18 1.53
C ALA A 154 -9.07 -3.77 0.45
N THR A 155 -8.64 -3.80 -0.81
CA THR A 155 -9.48 -4.34 -1.89
C THR A 155 -9.64 -5.86 -1.76
N PRO A 156 -10.85 -6.41 -1.90
CA PRO A 156 -11.07 -7.86 -1.86
C PRO A 156 -10.56 -8.58 -3.12
N ASP A 157 -10.36 -7.86 -4.23
CA ASP A 157 -9.85 -8.40 -5.49
C ASP A 157 -8.76 -7.48 -6.08
N PRO A 158 -7.50 -7.60 -5.61
CA PRO A 158 -6.40 -6.74 -6.05
C PRO A 158 -5.82 -7.06 -7.43
N ASP A 159 -6.12 -8.24 -8.00
CA ASP A 159 -5.45 -8.80 -9.19
C ASP A 159 -3.90 -8.73 -9.08
N PRO A 160 -3.29 -9.54 -8.20
CA PRO A 160 -1.89 -9.40 -7.80
C PRO A 160 -0.90 -9.44 -8.97
N GLY A 161 -1.15 -10.33 -9.94
CA GLY A 161 -0.26 -10.49 -11.09
C GLY A 161 -0.22 -9.26 -11.99
N ARG A 162 -1.37 -8.62 -12.27
CA ARG A 162 -1.41 -7.37 -13.03
C ARG A 162 -0.84 -6.20 -12.24
N LEU A 163 -1.15 -6.14 -10.94
CA LEU A 163 -0.67 -5.11 -10.03
C LEU A 163 0.85 -5.10 -9.94
N GLY A 164 1.47 -6.27 -9.72
CA GLY A 164 2.91 -6.45 -9.68
C GLY A 164 3.61 -5.99 -10.96
N LYS A 165 3.15 -6.50 -12.11
CA LYS A 165 3.67 -6.13 -13.44
C LYS A 165 3.56 -4.64 -13.73
N ALA A 166 2.46 -4.00 -13.31
CA ALA A 166 2.22 -2.59 -13.57
C ALA A 166 3.04 -1.66 -12.65
N LEU A 167 3.23 -2.04 -11.38
CA LEU A 167 3.80 -1.15 -10.37
C LEU A 167 5.29 -1.38 -10.11
N LEU A 168 5.75 -2.62 -9.90
CA LEU A 168 7.09 -2.89 -9.35
C LEU A 168 8.23 -2.22 -10.15
N PRO A 169 8.32 -2.37 -11.49
CA PRO A 169 9.42 -1.74 -12.24
C PRO A 169 9.40 -0.21 -12.19
N ARG A 170 8.21 0.39 -12.06
CA ARG A 170 8.05 1.85 -11.96
C ARG A 170 8.41 2.35 -10.57
N LEU A 171 8.02 1.63 -9.52
CA LEU A 171 8.36 1.95 -8.13
C LEU A 171 9.88 1.81 -7.89
N GLU A 172 10.52 0.78 -8.44
CA GLU A 172 11.99 0.63 -8.38
C GLU A 172 12.71 1.82 -9.03
N ARG A 173 12.22 2.30 -10.18
CA ARG A 173 12.76 3.50 -10.83
C ARG A 173 12.54 4.76 -9.99
N LEU A 174 11.36 4.88 -9.37
CA LEU A 174 11.01 5.99 -8.50
C LEU A 174 11.91 6.03 -7.25
N LEU A 175 12.24 4.88 -6.67
CA LEU A 175 13.18 4.75 -5.55
C LEU A 175 14.60 5.21 -5.90
N LYS A 176 15.00 5.18 -7.17
CA LYS A 176 16.31 5.67 -7.65
C LYS A 176 16.32 7.16 -8.02
N SER A 177 15.17 7.82 -8.04
CA SER A 177 15.05 9.23 -8.47
C SER A 177 15.28 10.21 -7.31
N GLU A 178 16.33 11.03 -7.37
CA GLU A 178 16.59 12.06 -6.33
C GLU A 178 15.49 13.13 -6.24
N ALA A 179 14.69 13.31 -7.30
CA ALA A 179 13.56 14.25 -7.30
C ALA A 179 12.38 13.77 -6.44
N TYR A 180 12.28 12.46 -6.18
CA TYR A 180 11.19 11.89 -5.39
C TYR A 180 11.61 11.69 -3.94
N ARG A 181 11.05 12.47 -3.01
CA ARG A 181 11.52 12.51 -1.62
C ARG A 181 10.87 11.45 -0.72
N ALA A 182 9.66 11.01 -1.04
CA ALA A 182 8.87 10.10 -0.20
C ALA A 182 9.27 8.60 -0.35
N LYS A 183 10.57 8.28 -0.26
CA LYS A 183 11.08 6.91 -0.47
C LYS A 183 10.45 5.88 0.46
N SER A 184 10.31 6.23 1.73
CA SER A 184 9.67 5.37 2.74
C SER A 184 8.23 5.00 2.36
N ALA A 185 7.45 5.94 1.80
CA ALA A 185 6.09 5.66 1.37
C ALA A 185 6.04 4.75 0.12
N VAL A 186 7.00 4.87 -0.81
CA VAL A 186 7.12 3.94 -1.95
C VAL A 186 7.41 2.51 -1.48
N LEU A 187 8.28 2.35 -0.49
CA LEU A 187 8.56 1.04 0.11
C LEU A 187 7.31 0.42 0.74
N VAL A 188 6.43 1.24 1.36
CA VAL A 188 5.13 0.77 1.88
C VAL A 188 4.23 0.28 0.75
N VAL A 189 4.18 0.96 -0.40
CA VAL A 189 3.43 0.47 -1.58
C VAL A 189 3.99 -0.87 -2.05
N MET A 190 5.32 -0.99 -2.16
CA MET A 190 5.94 -2.25 -2.56
C MET A 190 5.64 -3.38 -1.56
N ALA A 191 5.67 -3.10 -0.25
CA ALA A 191 5.25 -4.05 0.78
C ALA A 191 3.78 -4.45 0.62
N SER A 192 2.89 -3.54 0.23
CA SER A 192 1.47 -3.83 -0.03
C SER A 192 1.32 -4.76 -1.25
N VAL A 193 2.02 -4.44 -2.34
CA VAL A 193 2.10 -5.28 -3.55
C VAL A 193 2.57 -6.70 -3.22
N ILE A 194 3.63 -6.83 -2.42
CA ILE A 194 4.16 -8.13 -1.99
C ILE A 194 3.13 -8.87 -1.12
N GLY A 195 2.49 -8.17 -0.19
CA GLY A 195 1.51 -8.74 0.75
C GLY A 195 0.30 -9.36 0.05
N VAL A 196 -0.11 -8.81 -1.10
CA VAL A 196 -1.20 -9.38 -1.90
C VAL A 196 -0.73 -10.44 -2.91
N GLY A 197 0.57 -10.81 -2.91
CA GLY A 197 1.13 -11.82 -3.84
C GLY A 197 1.56 -11.26 -5.20
N GLY A 198 1.75 -9.95 -5.32
CA GLY A 198 2.12 -9.29 -6.59
C GLY A 198 3.55 -9.54 -7.06
N VAL A 199 4.31 -10.39 -6.38
CA VAL A 199 5.69 -10.76 -6.74
C VAL A 199 5.84 -12.22 -7.19
N SER A 200 4.75 -12.98 -7.25
CA SER A 200 4.77 -14.37 -7.71
C SER A 200 5.30 -14.47 -9.14
N GLY A 201 6.41 -15.20 -9.33
CA GLY A 201 7.08 -15.34 -10.62
C GLY A 201 7.75 -14.05 -11.12
N TYR A 202 8.00 -13.07 -10.26
CA TYR A 202 8.70 -11.84 -10.62
C TYR A 202 10.18 -12.10 -10.87
N SER A 203 10.63 -11.94 -12.12
CA SER A 203 12.03 -12.19 -12.53
C SER A 203 13.04 -11.23 -11.90
N GLY A 204 12.59 -10.11 -11.33
CA GLY A 204 13.43 -9.09 -10.68
C GLY A 204 13.71 -9.34 -9.21
N MET A 205 13.42 -10.54 -8.68
CA MET A 205 13.44 -10.83 -7.23
C MET A 205 14.77 -10.44 -6.54
N GLY A 206 15.92 -10.84 -7.10
CA GLY A 206 17.21 -10.49 -6.51
C GLY A 206 17.51 -8.98 -6.48
N GLY A 207 17.04 -8.25 -7.50
CA GLY A 207 17.14 -6.79 -7.52
C GLY A 207 16.27 -6.14 -6.44
N LEU A 208 15.07 -6.69 -6.22
CA LEU A 208 14.13 -6.24 -5.21
C LEU A 208 14.68 -6.46 -3.79
N VAL A 209 15.17 -7.67 -3.49
CA VAL A 209 15.80 -8.00 -2.20
C VAL A 209 16.99 -7.07 -1.95
N LYS A 210 17.90 -6.93 -2.92
CA LYS A 210 19.06 -6.03 -2.81
C LYS A 210 18.64 -4.58 -2.55
N CYS A 211 17.58 -4.12 -3.20
CA CYS A 211 17.05 -2.77 -3.01
C CYS A 211 16.59 -2.56 -1.56
N PHE A 212 15.77 -3.44 -1.01
CA PHE A 212 15.29 -3.32 0.36
C PHE A 212 16.40 -3.47 1.40
N VAL A 213 17.31 -4.42 1.21
CA VAL A 213 18.50 -4.58 2.07
C VAL A 213 19.32 -3.28 2.11
N GLY A 214 19.48 -2.60 0.97
CA GLY A 214 20.15 -1.29 0.90
C GLY A 214 19.44 -0.22 1.75
N PHE A 215 18.11 -0.16 1.70
CA PHE A 215 17.32 0.79 2.50
C PHE A 215 17.38 0.55 4.01
N LEU A 216 17.79 -0.63 4.49
CA LEU A 216 18.04 -0.87 5.93
C LEU A 216 19.18 -0.01 6.49
N SER A 217 19.99 0.61 5.64
CA SER A 217 21.05 1.56 6.05
C SER A 217 20.69 3.02 5.76
N SER A 218 19.43 3.32 5.41
CA SER A 218 18.98 4.70 5.18
C SER A 218 19.05 5.55 6.46
N GLU A 219 19.33 6.84 6.31
CA GLU A 219 19.25 7.79 7.42
C GLU A 219 17.81 7.98 7.91
N ASP A 220 16.83 7.88 7.01
CA ASP A 220 15.41 7.93 7.32
C ASP A 220 14.97 6.64 8.02
N TRP A 221 14.57 6.77 9.29
CA TRP A 221 14.08 5.64 10.07
C TRP A 221 12.80 5.02 9.49
N ALA A 222 11.96 5.83 8.83
CA ALA A 222 10.73 5.34 8.20
C ALA A 222 11.07 4.47 6.99
N ALA A 223 12.11 4.83 6.22
CA ALA A 223 12.59 4.01 5.10
C ALA A 223 13.18 2.69 5.60
N ARG A 224 13.96 2.70 6.70
CA ARG A 224 14.47 1.47 7.32
C ARG A 224 13.34 0.56 7.79
N LYS A 225 12.31 1.11 8.46
CA LYS A 225 11.12 0.37 8.89
C LYS A 225 10.38 -0.25 7.70
N ALA A 226 10.05 0.56 6.69
CA ALA A 226 9.30 0.10 5.53
C ALA A 226 10.05 -0.96 4.71
N ALA A 227 11.38 -0.84 4.59
CA ALA A 227 12.21 -1.86 3.96
C ALA A 227 12.20 -3.18 4.74
N ALA A 228 12.30 -3.12 6.07
CA ALA A 228 12.20 -4.31 6.91
C ALA A 228 10.81 -4.97 6.83
N GLU A 229 9.72 -4.19 6.77
CA GLU A 229 8.37 -4.70 6.53
C GLU A 229 8.26 -5.40 5.17
N ALA A 230 8.79 -4.79 4.10
CA ALA A 230 8.78 -5.37 2.77
C ALA A 230 9.58 -6.69 2.69
N LEU A 231 10.76 -6.73 3.31
CA LEU A 231 11.56 -7.95 3.44
C LEU A 231 10.84 -9.03 4.24
N GLY A 232 10.19 -8.68 5.35
CA GLY A 232 9.39 -9.62 6.15
C GLY A 232 8.25 -10.23 5.33
N LYS A 233 7.53 -9.41 4.56
CA LYS A 233 6.47 -9.89 3.67
C LYS A 233 7.01 -10.77 2.54
N LEU A 234 8.20 -10.50 2.00
CA LEU A 234 8.84 -11.39 1.00
C LEU A 234 9.12 -12.78 1.57
N ALA A 235 9.69 -12.86 2.78
CA ALA A 235 9.98 -14.14 3.41
C ALA A 235 8.73 -15.00 3.64
N VAL A 236 7.56 -14.36 3.82
CA VAL A 236 6.29 -15.06 3.99
C VAL A 236 5.66 -15.42 2.63
N ALA A 237 5.59 -14.46 1.70
CA ALA A 237 4.89 -14.63 0.42
C ALA A 237 5.65 -15.51 -0.58
N GLU A 238 6.98 -15.42 -0.59
CA GLU A 238 7.86 -16.06 -1.59
C GLU A 238 8.91 -16.94 -0.90
N ARG A 239 8.49 -17.66 0.15
CA ARG A 239 9.37 -18.38 1.08
C ARG A 239 10.47 -19.19 0.39
N ASP A 240 10.12 -20.02 -0.58
CA ASP A 240 11.09 -20.91 -1.24
C ASP A 240 12.03 -20.13 -2.17
N ALA A 241 11.52 -19.12 -2.88
CA ALA A 241 12.32 -18.25 -3.72
C ALA A 241 13.33 -17.40 -2.90
N MET A 242 13.07 -17.19 -1.61
CA MET A 242 14.00 -16.48 -0.73
C MET A 242 15.20 -17.31 -0.27
N ALA A 243 15.20 -18.63 -0.49
CA ALA A 243 16.28 -19.53 -0.05
C ALA A 243 17.65 -19.09 -0.57
N GLU A 244 17.74 -18.70 -1.85
CA GLU A 244 18.99 -18.26 -2.48
C GLU A 244 19.58 -17.00 -1.84
N PHE A 245 18.75 -16.16 -1.22
CA PHE A 245 19.17 -14.90 -0.59
C PHE A 245 19.39 -15.02 0.92
N LYS A 246 18.92 -16.10 1.55
CA LYS A 246 18.82 -16.23 3.01
C LYS A 246 20.14 -15.96 3.73
N ASN A 247 21.19 -16.69 3.36
CA ASN A 247 22.48 -16.64 4.07
C ASN A 247 23.15 -15.25 3.96
N GLY A 248 23.13 -14.65 2.78
CA GLY A 248 23.68 -13.32 2.56
C GLY A 248 22.91 -12.22 3.30
N SER A 249 21.58 -12.31 3.28
CA SER A 249 20.68 -11.33 3.89
C SER A 249 20.66 -11.40 5.42
N LEU A 250 20.57 -12.60 6.02
CA LEU A 250 20.47 -12.77 7.48
C LEU A 250 21.66 -12.15 8.22
N LYS A 251 22.87 -12.27 7.67
CA LYS A 251 24.07 -11.65 8.25
C LYS A 251 23.94 -10.12 8.31
N VAL A 252 23.37 -9.50 7.26
CA VAL A 252 23.13 -8.06 7.23
C VAL A 252 22.04 -7.68 8.24
N PHE A 253 20.98 -8.47 8.33
CA PHE A 253 19.86 -8.19 9.23
C PHE A 253 20.24 -8.22 10.70
N GLU A 254 20.97 -9.25 11.13
CA GLU A 254 21.43 -9.35 12.53
C GLU A 254 22.35 -8.17 12.90
N ASN A 255 23.21 -7.70 11.96
CA ASN A 255 24.03 -6.50 12.15
C ASN A 255 23.21 -5.19 12.23
N ARG A 256 21.94 -5.21 11.81
CA ARG A 256 21.02 -4.06 11.80
C ARG A 256 19.90 -4.18 12.83
N ARG A 257 19.88 -5.25 13.62
CA ARG A 257 18.85 -5.55 14.63
C ARG A 257 18.70 -4.46 15.69
N PHE A 258 19.82 -3.86 16.11
CA PHE A 258 19.86 -2.85 17.15
C PHE A 258 19.73 -1.42 16.58
N ASP A 259 18.57 -1.12 16.00
CA ASP A 259 18.26 0.25 15.56
C ASP A 259 18.07 1.21 16.75
N LYS A 260 18.34 2.50 16.58
CA LYS A 260 18.09 3.53 17.60
C LYS A 260 16.59 3.74 17.89
N VAL A 261 15.73 3.55 16.88
CA VAL A 261 14.27 3.76 16.97
C VAL A 261 13.57 2.46 17.35
N LYS A 262 12.75 2.50 18.42
CA LYS A 262 12.02 1.32 18.93
C LYS A 262 11.15 0.63 17.88
N ALA A 263 10.34 1.41 17.15
CA ALA A 263 9.46 0.85 16.12
C ALA A 263 10.23 0.14 14.99
N VAL A 264 11.44 0.60 14.66
CA VAL A 264 12.29 -0.07 13.66
C VAL A 264 12.83 -1.38 14.24
N ARG A 265 13.29 -1.39 15.49
CA ARG A 265 13.76 -2.62 16.16
C ARG A 265 12.70 -3.71 16.18
N GLU A 266 11.45 -3.35 16.52
CA GLU A 266 10.34 -4.29 16.58
C GLU A 266 10.09 -4.96 15.22
N VAL A 267 9.98 -4.17 14.15
CA VAL A 267 9.82 -4.68 12.79
C VAL A 267 11.04 -5.47 12.33
N MET A 268 12.26 -5.00 12.61
CA MET A 268 13.50 -5.70 12.22
C MET A 268 13.57 -7.09 12.87
N ASN A 269 13.20 -7.21 14.15
CA ASN A 269 13.14 -8.49 14.85
C ASN A 269 12.09 -9.44 14.22
N GLN A 270 10.90 -8.94 13.89
CA GLN A 270 9.87 -9.73 13.21
C GLN A 270 10.34 -10.20 11.84
N MET A 271 11.00 -9.31 11.08
CA MET A 271 11.57 -9.65 9.77
C MET A 271 12.67 -10.71 9.90
N ILE A 272 13.61 -10.57 10.84
CA ILE A 272 14.65 -11.57 11.10
C ILE A 272 14.03 -12.94 11.42
N GLU A 273 12.99 -12.97 12.25
CA GLU A 273 12.31 -14.22 12.59
C GLU A 273 11.66 -14.85 11.35
N ALA A 274 10.96 -14.08 10.53
CA ALA A 274 10.39 -14.58 9.27
C ALA A 274 11.46 -15.15 8.34
N TRP A 275 12.62 -14.48 8.22
CA TRP A 275 13.73 -14.94 7.38
C TRP A 275 14.47 -16.17 7.93
N LYS A 276 14.40 -16.44 9.23
CA LYS A 276 14.92 -17.71 9.80
C LYS A 276 14.08 -18.91 9.37
N GLN A 277 12.79 -18.71 9.11
CA GLN A 277 11.86 -19.75 8.65
C GLN A 277 11.96 -20.05 7.14
N VAL A 278 12.67 -19.22 6.37
CA VAL A 278 12.99 -19.50 4.95
C VAL A 278 13.87 -20.77 4.87
N PRO A 279 13.65 -21.71 3.93
CA PRO A 279 14.50 -22.89 3.81
C PRO A 279 15.95 -22.53 3.50
N ASP A 280 16.90 -23.38 3.92
CA ASP A 280 18.29 -23.22 3.51
C ASP A 280 18.44 -23.58 2.03
N PHE A 281 19.35 -22.89 1.35
CA PHE A 281 19.67 -23.19 -0.04
C PHE A 281 20.38 -24.55 -0.12
N SER A 282 19.71 -25.56 -0.67
CA SER A 282 20.32 -26.85 -0.96
C SER A 282 21.06 -26.78 -2.31
N GLU A 283 22.38 -26.78 -2.31
CA GLU A 283 23.22 -26.95 -3.51
C GLU A 283 23.22 -28.41 -4.04
N ASP A 284 22.22 -29.23 -3.71
CA ASP A 284 22.24 -30.65 -4.06
C ASP A 284 21.70 -30.92 -5.47
N VAL A 285 22.54 -30.59 -6.46
CA VAL A 285 22.66 -31.38 -7.68
C VAL A 285 24.15 -31.61 -7.94
N SER A 286 24.78 -32.41 -7.08
CA SER A 286 26.01 -33.10 -7.49
C SER A 286 25.66 -34.06 -8.63
N PRO A 287 26.28 -33.97 -9.82
CA PRO A 287 26.07 -34.96 -10.86
C PRO A 287 26.52 -36.34 -10.35
N PRO A 288 25.85 -37.44 -10.74
CA PRO A 288 26.23 -38.77 -10.29
C PRO A 288 27.69 -39.06 -10.66
N PRO A 289 28.45 -39.78 -9.81
CA PRO A 289 29.84 -40.11 -10.10
C PRO A 289 29.91 -40.84 -11.44
N ARG A 290 30.72 -40.35 -12.38
CA ARG A 290 31.04 -41.11 -13.59
C ARG A 290 31.69 -42.42 -13.16
N SER A 291 30.99 -43.53 -13.37
CA SER A 291 31.57 -44.86 -13.22
C SER A 291 32.69 -45.03 -14.25
N MET A 292 33.94 -44.93 -13.78
CA MET A 292 35.10 -45.39 -14.55
C MET A 292 35.00 -46.91 -14.68
N ALA A 293 34.39 -47.38 -15.77
CA ALA A 293 34.47 -48.77 -16.17
C ALA A 293 35.92 -49.07 -16.57
N SER A 294 36.67 -49.65 -15.64
CA SER A 294 37.97 -50.25 -15.90
C SER A 294 37.76 -51.51 -16.75
N SER A 295 37.99 -51.41 -18.05
CA SER A 295 38.12 -52.59 -18.91
C SER A 295 39.59 -53.03 -18.94
N ARG A 296 39.95 -53.91 -18.01
CA ARG A 296 41.15 -54.74 -18.15
C ARG A 296 40.76 -56.08 -18.75
N GLY A 297 41.16 -56.24 -20.01
CA GLY A 297 41.78 -57.44 -20.60
C GLY A 297 41.10 -58.79 -20.43
N ASN A 298 40.74 -59.41 -21.56
CA ASN A 298 41.27 -60.73 -21.88
C ASN A 298 41.30 -60.90 -23.41
N GLY A 299 42.51 -61.03 -23.96
CA GLY A 299 42.71 -61.53 -25.31
C GLY A 299 42.81 -63.05 -25.27
N VAL A 300 42.20 -63.71 -26.25
CA VAL A 300 42.67 -64.99 -26.81
C VAL A 300 42.32 -65.02 -28.29
N PHE A 301 43.35 -65.26 -29.12
CA PHE A 301 43.43 -65.87 -30.45
C PHE A 301 42.20 -66.69 -30.89
N SER A 302 41.78 -66.87 -32.16
CA SER A 302 42.43 -66.97 -33.48
C SER A 302 41.29 -67.11 -34.53
N LEU A 303 41.37 -66.68 -35.79
CA LEU A 303 41.90 -67.41 -36.96
C LEU A 303 41.67 -66.52 -38.20
N PHE A 304 42.72 -66.21 -38.95
CA PHE A 304 42.96 -66.50 -40.38
C PHE A 304 44.20 -65.74 -40.85
#